data_AF-A0A835NG76-F1
#
_entry.id   AF-A0A835NG76-F1
#
_cell.length_a   1.000
_cell.length_b   1.000
_cell.length_c   1.000
_cell.angle_alpha   90.00
_cell.angle_beta   90.00
_cell.angle_gamma   90.00
#
_symmetry.space_group_name_H-M   'P 1'
#
loop_
_entity.id
_entity.type
_entity.pdbx_description
1 polymer ?
#
loop_
_entity_poly.entity_id
_entity_poly.type
_entity_poly.pdbx_seq_one_letter_code
_entity_poly.pdbx_strand_id
1 'polypeptide(L)'
;MARVHAIHANGSLPRPILWQKLHKYLSLVKTELSPKVSNPSLPRDVPSPEALEQELVWMQDTLSQLGSPVVLCHNDLLCKNIIYDSTQDRVRFIDYEYTGYNYQAFDIGNHFNEFAGVKEVDYGLYPSKETQLQWLHSYLQAYKELTQGHPGDTRVSEEELETLYVQVNKFSLASHFLWACWGLIQDKYSTIDFNFLRYAKLRFKQYFKMKPVVTALQLPK
;
A
#
# COMPACT_ATOMS: atom_id res chain seq x y z
N MET A 1 8.47 -8.51 8.19
CA MET A 1 8.16 -7.08 8.00
C MET A 1 8.70 -6.22 9.14
N ALA A 2 8.36 -6.48 10.42
CA ALA A 2 8.84 -5.68 11.57
C ALA A 2 10.37 -5.42 11.59
N ARG A 3 11.19 -6.44 11.28
CA ARG A 3 12.65 -6.30 11.15
C ARG A 3 13.10 -5.28 10.11
N VAL A 4 12.40 -5.17 8.97
CA VAL A 4 12.71 -4.16 7.93
C VAL A 4 12.31 -2.78 8.43
N HIS A 5 11.13 -2.66 9.03
CA HIS A 5 10.61 -1.39 9.55
C HIS A 5 11.42 -0.86 10.74
N ALA A 6 12.11 -1.72 11.50
CA ALA A 6 12.99 -1.35 12.61
C ALA A 6 14.38 -0.86 12.17
N ILE A 7 14.67 -0.84 10.86
CA ILE A 7 15.92 -0.26 10.34
C ILE A 7 15.80 1.26 10.40
N HIS A 8 16.68 1.89 11.17
CA HIS A 8 16.67 3.33 11.40
C HIS A 8 17.45 4.08 10.32
N ALA A 9 16.98 5.28 9.97
CA ALA A 9 17.74 6.22 9.18
C ALA A 9 18.87 6.82 10.04
N ASN A 10 20.09 6.82 9.53
CA ASN A 10 21.15 7.63 10.10
C ASN A 10 20.96 9.08 9.63
N GLY A 11 20.71 10.03 10.54
CA GLY A 11 20.64 11.45 10.23
C GLY A 11 19.23 12.06 10.32
N SER A 12 18.78 12.74 9.26
CA SER A 12 17.53 13.48 9.26
C SER A 12 16.29 12.59 9.28
N LEU A 13 15.19 13.11 9.85
CA LEU A 13 13.90 12.42 9.84
C LEU A 13 13.48 12.13 8.39
N PRO A 14 13.24 10.85 8.04
CA PRO A 14 12.91 10.49 6.68
C PRO A 14 11.53 11.00 6.29
N ARG A 15 11.35 11.35 5.00
CA ARG A 15 10.06 11.74 4.44
C ARG A 15 9.44 10.57 3.67
N PRO A 16 8.11 10.40 3.72
CA PRO A 16 7.44 9.32 3.02
C PRO A 16 7.47 9.54 1.51
N ILE A 17 7.96 8.55 0.76
CA ILE A 17 8.07 8.63 -0.72
C ILE A 17 6.72 8.51 -1.45
N LEU A 18 5.66 8.06 -0.76
CA LEU A 18 4.35 7.75 -1.36
C LEU A 18 3.79 8.91 -2.18
N TRP A 19 3.68 10.09 -1.59
CA TRP A 19 3.04 11.23 -2.25
C TRP A 19 3.84 11.72 -3.46
N GLN A 20 5.16 11.78 -3.33
CA GLN A 20 6.04 12.13 -4.46
C GLN A 20 5.87 11.13 -5.62
N LYS A 21 5.84 9.82 -5.33
CA LYS A 21 5.60 8.78 -6.34
C LYS A 21 4.22 8.94 -6.99
N LEU A 22 3.17 9.14 -6.20
CA LEU A 22 1.81 9.32 -6.71
C LEU A 22 1.65 10.55 -7.60
N HIS A 23 2.19 11.70 -7.19
CA HIS A 23 2.20 12.91 -8.02
C HIS A 23 2.94 12.68 -9.34
N LYS A 24 4.10 12.02 -9.29
CA LYS A 24 4.86 11.66 -10.50
C LYS A 24 4.06 10.73 -11.43
N TYR A 25 3.45 9.67 -10.89
CA TYR A 25 2.67 8.73 -11.69
C TYR A 25 1.44 9.40 -12.28
N LEU A 26 0.72 10.20 -11.50
CA LEU A 26 -0.45 10.91 -12.00
C LEU A 26 -0.08 11.91 -13.10
N SER A 27 1.03 12.63 -12.96
CA SER A 27 1.54 13.50 -14.03
C SER A 27 1.79 12.75 -15.34
N LEU A 28 2.39 11.56 -15.27
CA LEU A 28 2.63 10.72 -16.46
C LEU A 28 1.31 10.22 -17.06
N VAL A 29 0.40 9.73 -16.23
CA VAL A 29 -0.95 9.33 -16.65
C VAL A 29 -1.66 10.48 -17.35
N LYS A 30 -1.63 11.71 -16.82
CA LYS A 30 -2.24 12.88 -17.48
C LYS A 30 -1.64 13.22 -18.84
N THR A 31 -0.32 13.13 -18.97
CA THR A 31 0.35 13.37 -20.26
C THR A 31 -0.11 12.36 -21.30
N GLU A 32 -0.19 11.07 -20.93
CA GLU A 32 -0.60 10.00 -21.84
C GLU A 32 -2.10 9.99 -22.15
N LEU A 33 -2.92 10.53 -21.25
CA LEU A 33 -4.37 10.67 -21.44
C LEU A 33 -4.75 11.95 -22.22
N SER A 34 -3.78 12.81 -22.54
CA SER A 34 -4.05 14.07 -23.23
C SER A 34 -4.42 13.83 -24.70
N PRO A 35 -5.49 14.46 -25.23
CA PRO A 35 -6.04 14.19 -26.56
C PRO A 35 -5.12 14.53 -27.75
N LYS A 36 -3.95 15.14 -27.50
CA LYS A 36 -2.94 15.46 -28.51
C LYS A 36 -2.09 14.24 -28.92
N VAL A 37 -2.13 13.16 -28.15
CA VAL A 37 -1.51 11.88 -28.48
C VAL A 37 -2.66 10.93 -28.84
N SER A 38 -2.84 10.68 -30.14
CA SER A 38 -3.83 9.81 -30.80
C SER A 38 -4.76 8.96 -29.90
N ASN A 39 -6.05 9.25 -29.98
CA ASN A 39 -7.24 8.62 -29.34
C ASN A 39 -7.19 7.07 -29.24
N PRO A 40 -7.84 6.45 -28.23
CA PRO A 40 -9.23 6.73 -27.87
C PRO A 40 -9.40 7.30 -26.46
N SER A 41 -10.53 7.98 -26.25
CA SER A 41 -11.14 8.27 -24.96
C SER A 41 -10.75 7.26 -23.88
N LEU A 42 -10.48 7.75 -22.66
CA LEU A 42 -10.31 6.91 -21.47
C LEU A 42 -11.28 5.72 -21.54
N PRO A 43 -10.80 4.47 -21.37
CA PRO A 43 -11.70 3.34 -21.25
C PRO A 43 -12.75 3.69 -20.20
N ARG A 44 -14.05 3.48 -20.48
CA ARG A 44 -15.19 4.00 -19.68
C ARG A 44 -15.13 3.72 -18.17
N ASP A 45 -14.25 2.83 -17.74
CA ASP A 45 -14.08 2.36 -16.35
C ASP A 45 -12.83 2.92 -15.66
N VAL A 46 -12.06 3.80 -16.31
CA VAL A 46 -10.95 4.54 -15.70
C VAL A 46 -11.45 5.94 -15.33
N PRO A 47 -11.21 6.41 -14.09
CA PRO A 47 -11.62 7.75 -13.67
C PRO A 47 -10.98 8.85 -14.53
N SER A 48 -11.65 10.00 -14.64
CA SER A 48 -11.08 11.14 -15.36
C SER A 48 -9.82 11.67 -14.67
N PRO A 49 -8.91 12.34 -15.40
CA PRO A 49 -7.74 13.00 -14.83
C PRO A 49 -8.07 13.89 -13.63
N GLU A 50 -9.14 14.67 -13.73
CA GLU A 50 -9.60 15.59 -12.68
C GLU A 50 -10.07 14.82 -11.44
N ALA A 51 -10.80 13.72 -11.63
CA ALA A 51 -11.21 12.86 -10.52
C ALA A 51 -9.99 12.22 -9.83
N LEU A 52 -9.00 11.76 -10.59
CA LEU A 52 -7.76 11.21 -10.02
C LEU A 52 -6.98 12.26 -9.21
N GLU A 53 -6.94 13.51 -9.68
CA GLU A 53 -6.30 14.61 -8.94
C GLU A 53 -7.02 14.92 -7.64
N GLN A 54 -8.34 14.99 -7.66
CA GLN A 54 -9.16 15.18 -6.46
C GLN A 54 -8.95 14.05 -5.45
N GLU A 55 -8.90 12.81 -5.92
CA GLU A 55 -8.63 11.64 -5.08
C GLU A 55 -7.22 11.65 -4.48
N LEU A 56 -6.20 12.08 -5.23
CA LEU A 56 -4.84 12.23 -4.72
C LEU A 56 -4.76 13.29 -3.62
N VAL A 57 -5.34 14.46 -3.83
CA VAL A 57 -5.39 15.53 -2.82
C VAL A 57 -6.10 15.04 -1.57
N TRP A 58 -7.28 14.43 -1.73
CA TRP A 58 -8.05 13.88 -0.61
C TRP A 58 -7.27 12.83 0.18
N MET A 59 -6.59 11.89 -0.51
CA MET A 59 -5.76 10.88 0.15
C MET A 59 -4.61 11.52 0.90
N GLN A 60 -3.90 12.47 0.28
CA GLN A 60 -2.76 13.13 0.91
C GLN A 60 -3.20 13.88 2.18
N ASP A 61 -4.29 14.64 2.11
CA ASP A 61 -4.81 15.42 3.24
C ASP A 61 -5.31 14.51 4.36
N THR A 62 -6.08 13.47 4.02
CA THR A 62 -6.70 12.59 5.01
C THR A 62 -5.71 11.62 5.63
N LEU A 63 -4.91 10.93 4.81
CA LEU A 63 -4.04 9.85 5.27
C LEU A 63 -2.81 10.37 6.01
N SER A 64 -2.31 11.56 5.66
CA SER A 64 -1.16 12.17 6.37
C SER A 64 -1.49 12.55 7.81
N GLN A 65 -2.78 12.77 8.13
CA GLN A 65 -3.24 13.12 9.48
C GLN A 65 -3.41 11.90 10.39
N LEU A 66 -3.32 10.68 9.86
CA LEU A 66 -3.55 9.46 10.64
C LEU A 66 -2.40 9.11 11.61
N GLY A 67 -1.26 9.79 11.52
CA GLY A 67 -0.14 9.58 12.44
C GLY A 67 0.60 8.23 12.26
N SER A 68 0.48 7.57 11.10
CA SER A 68 1.28 6.37 10.83
C SER A 68 2.78 6.74 10.81
N PRO A 69 3.64 5.98 11.51
CA PRO A 69 5.07 6.26 11.52
C PRO A 69 5.68 6.06 10.13
N VAL A 70 6.74 6.83 9.84
CA VAL A 70 7.54 6.69 8.62
C VAL A 70 8.73 5.79 8.93
N VAL A 71 8.79 4.65 8.24
CA VAL A 71 9.79 3.59 8.45
C VAL A 71 10.37 3.16 7.10
N LEU A 72 11.47 2.40 7.10
CA LEU A 72 11.95 1.78 5.87
C LEU A 72 10.95 0.70 5.44
N CYS A 73 10.32 0.86 4.27
CA CYS A 73 9.32 -0.04 3.74
C CYS A 73 9.83 -0.77 2.49
N HIS A 74 9.36 -1.99 2.26
CA HIS A 74 9.57 -2.72 1.00
C HIS A 74 8.79 -2.06 -0.14
N ASN A 75 7.56 -1.61 0.15
CA ASN A 75 6.57 -0.99 -0.72
C ASN A 75 5.97 -1.89 -1.81
N ASP A 76 6.51 -3.09 -2.03
CA ASP A 76 6.01 -4.05 -3.03
C ASP A 76 6.03 -5.51 -2.53
N LEU A 77 5.38 -5.76 -1.39
CA LEU A 77 5.44 -7.07 -0.73
C LEU A 77 4.36 -8.07 -1.20
N LEU A 78 4.35 -8.35 -2.50
CA LEU A 78 3.54 -9.41 -3.13
C LEU A 78 4.12 -10.81 -2.88
N CYS A 79 3.31 -11.87 -3.04
CA CYS A 79 3.71 -13.24 -2.68
C CYS A 79 5.02 -13.72 -3.34
N LYS A 80 5.29 -13.32 -4.59
CA LYS A 80 6.54 -13.71 -5.28
C LYS A 80 7.80 -13.09 -4.68
N ASN A 81 7.66 -12.00 -3.91
CA ASN A 81 8.75 -11.32 -3.23
C ASN A 81 8.99 -11.89 -1.81
N ILE A 82 8.28 -12.96 -1.44
CA ILE A 82 8.38 -13.64 -0.15
C ILE A 82 8.85 -15.09 -0.38
N ILE A 83 10.08 -15.38 0.04
CA ILE A 83 10.68 -16.70 -0.08
C ILE A 83 10.62 -17.39 1.28
N TYR A 84 9.92 -18.52 1.35
CA TYR A 84 9.92 -19.39 2.53
C TYR A 84 10.89 -20.55 2.32
N ASP A 85 11.91 -20.61 3.16
CA ASP A 85 12.83 -21.74 3.27
C ASP A 85 12.31 -22.69 4.36
N SER A 86 11.67 -23.78 3.93
CA SER A 86 11.12 -24.80 4.84
C SER A 86 12.18 -25.59 5.59
N THR A 87 13.43 -25.64 5.09
CA THR A 87 14.52 -26.37 5.75
C THR A 87 15.04 -25.62 6.97
N GLN A 88 14.90 -24.29 6.96
CA GLN A 88 15.37 -23.39 8.01
C GLN A 88 14.25 -22.67 8.74
N ASP A 89 13.00 -23.04 8.43
CA ASP A 89 11.76 -22.39 8.88
C ASP A 89 11.86 -20.85 8.84
N ARG A 90 12.29 -20.32 7.69
CA ARG A 90 12.66 -18.91 7.57
C ARG A 90 12.06 -18.24 6.35
N VAL A 91 11.47 -17.07 6.58
CA VAL A 91 11.00 -16.18 5.53
C VAL A 91 12.07 -15.13 5.20
N ARG A 92 12.30 -14.88 3.91
CA ARG A 92 13.13 -13.81 3.38
C ARG A 92 12.36 -13.00 2.35
N PHE A 93 12.62 -11.70 2.31
CA PHE A 93 12.11 -10.84 1.25
C PHE A 93 13.18 -10.63 0.18
N ILE A 94 12.76 -10.43 -1.05
CA ILE A 94 13.60 -10.16 -2.21
C ILE A 94 12.97 -9.03 -3.03
N ASP A 95 13.71 -8.53 -4.02
CA ASP A 95 13.24 -7.51 -4.97
C ASP A 95 12.87 -6.16 -4.32
N TYR A 96 13.91 -5.49 -3.83
CA TYR A 96 13.79 -4.22 -3.09
C TYR A 96 13.70 -2.99 -4.02
N GLU A 97 13.26 -3.12 -5.27
CA GLU A 97 13.29 -2.02 -6.25
C GLU A 97 12.42 -0.80 -5.86
N TYR A 98 11.30 -1.04 -5.17
CA TYR A 98 10.42 0.04 -4.68
C TYR A 98 10.75 0.50 -3.26
N THR A 99 11.78 -0.07 -2.64
CA THR A 99 12.12 0.17 -1.23
C THR A 99 12.44 1.62 -0.96
N GLY A 100 12.03 2.09 0.21
CA GLY A 100 12.34 3.41 0.69
C GLY A 100 11.45 3.81 1.86
N TYR A 101 11.77 4.94 2.48
CA TYR A 101 11.03 5.41 3.64
C TYR A 101 9.60 5.77 3.28
N ASN A 102 8.65 5.16 3.97
CA ASN A 102 7.25 5.36 3.71
C ASN A 102 6.42 5.10 4.98
N TYR A 103 5.11 5.33 4.90
CA TYR A 103 4.21 5.01 6.00
C TYR A 103 4.20 3.50 6.26
N GLN A 104 4.38 3.12 7.53
CA GLN A 104 4.27 1.74 8.00
C GLN A 104 2.94 1.11 7.56
N ALA A 105 1.84 1.86 7.71
CA ALA A 105 0.51 1.40 7.34
C ALA A 105 0.34 1.16 5.83
N PHE A 106 1.10 1.87 4.97
CA PHE A 106 1.08 1.64 3.53
C PHE A 106 1.69 0.29 3.17
N ASP A 107 2.84 -0.08 3.74
CA ASP A 107 3.51 -1.33 3.37
C ASP A 107 2.68 -2.55 3.80
N ILE A 108 2.07 -2.48 4.99
CA ILE A 108 1.16 -3.51 5.49
C ILE A 108 -0.13 -3.56 4.66
N GLY A 109 -0.77 -2.40 4.41
CA GLY A 109 -2.00 -2.33 3.62
C GLY A 109 -1.78 -2.81 2.18
N ASN A 110 -0.62 -2.53 1.62
CA ASN A 110 -0.19 -3.08 0.34
C ASN A 110 -0.08 -4.60 0.39
N HIS A 111 0.64 -5.14 1.38
CA HIS A 111 0.77 -6.59 1.56
C HIS A 111 -0.59 -7.30 1.65
N PHE A 112 -1.56 -6.74 2.38
CA PHE A 112 -2.91 -7.30 2.44
C PHE A 112 -3.66 -7.24 1.12
N ASN A 113 -3.49 -6.18 0.32
CA ASN A 113 -4.07 -6.12 -1.02
C ASN A 113 -3.56 -7.25 -1.94
N GLU A 114 -2.32 -7.70 -1.74
CA GLU A 114 -1.70 -8.74 -2.56
C GLU A 114 -2.22 -10.16 -2.26
N PHE A 115 -3.00 -10.35 -1.18
CA PHE A 115 -3.71 -11.61 -0.93
C PHE A 115 -4.72 -11.91 -2.03
N ALA A 116 -5.25 -10.88 -2.69
CA ALA A 116 -6.16 -11.04 -3.81
C ALA A 116 -5.47 -11.55 -5.08
N GLY A 117 -4.13 -11.57 -5.13
CA GLY A 117 -3.37 -11.95 -6.32
C GLY A 117 -3.32 -10.87 -7.41
N VAL A 118 -2.41 -11.05 -8.37
CA VAL A 118 -2.12 -10.07 -9.44
C VAL A 118 -2.69 -10.50 -10.80
N LYS A 119 -2.48 -11.77 -11.19
CA LYS A 119 -2.92 -12.32 -12.49
C LYS A 119 -4.37 -12.76 -12.46
N GLU A 120 -4.73 -13.52 -11.43
CA GLU A 120 -6.08 -13.99 -11.15
C GLU A 120 -6.54 -13.30 -9.87
N VAL A 121 -7.13 -12.12 -10.04
CA VAL A 121 -7.54 -11.27 -8.91
C VAL A 121 -8.83 -11.81 -8.30
N ASP A 122 -8.77 -12.19 -7.03
CA ASP A 122 -9.92 -12.55 -6.19
C ASP A 122 -9.91 -11.73 -4.88
N TYR A 123 -10.71 -10.67 -4.85
CA TYR A 123 -10.85 -9.83 -3.65
C TYR A 123 -11.59 -10.52 -2.50
N GLY A 124 -12.15 -11.73 -2.70
CA GLY A 124 -12.63 -12.59 -1.63
C GLY A 124 -11.51 -13.14 -0.74
N LEU A 125 -10.27 -13.15 -1.23
CA LEU A 125 -9.09 -13.59 -0.49
C LEU A 125 -8.46 -12.49 0.39
N TYR A 126 -8.93 -11.24 0.28
CA TYR A 126 -8.46 -10.17 1.16
C TYR A 126 -8.70 -10.55 2.63
N PRO A 127 -7.72 -10.40 3.54
CA PRO A 127 -7.80 -10.95 4.88
C PRO A 127 -8.99 -10.36 5.65
N SER A 128 -9.72 -11.23 6.36
CA SER A 128 -10.83 -10.82 7.23
C SER A 128 -10.34 -9.90 8.35
N LYS A 129 -11.25 -9.15 8.98
CA LYS A 129 -10.90 -8.31 10.14
C LYS A 129 -10.18 -9.11 11.22
N GLU A 130 -10.64 -10.32 11.52
CA GLU A 130 -10.02 -11.21 12.51
C GLU A 130 -8.58 -11.56 12.12
N THR A 131 -8.36 -12.01 10.88
CA THR A 131 -7.02 -12.35 10.38
C THR A 131 -6.09 -11.14 10.37
N GLN A 132 -6.60 -9.97 9.97
CA GLN A 132 -5.82 -8.73 10.02
C GLN A 132 -5.40 -8.42 11.45
N LEU A 133 -6.31 -8.46 12.43
CA LEU A 133 -5.97 -8.16 13.83
C LEU A 133 -4.93 -9.13 14.39
N GLN A 134 -5.04 -10.43 14.10
CA GLN A 134 -4.04 -11.43 14.51
C GLN A 134 -2.65 -11.14 13.90
N TRP A 135 -2.62 -10.80 12.62
CA TRP A 135 -1.38 -10.45 11.92
C TRP A 135 -0.77 -9.16 12.47
N LEU A 136 -1.59 -8.12 12.65
CA LEU A 136 -1.17 -6.80 13.16
C LEU A 136 -0.67 -6.88 14.60
N HIS A 137 -1.30 -7.68 15.45
CA HIS A 137 -0.83 -7.95 16.80
C HIS A 137 0.57 -8.59 16.78
N SER A 138 0.75 -9.63 15.97
CA SER A 138 2.06 -10.32 15.83
C SER A 138 3.14 -9.37 15.29
N TYR A 139 2.78 -8.53 14.33
CA TYR A 139 3.65 -7.50 13.79
C TYR A 139 4.05 -6.45 14.84
N LEU A 140 3.08 -5.89 15.57
CA LEU A 140 3.31 -4.86 16.59
C LEU A 140 4.18 -5.39 17.74
N GLN A 141 3.87 -6.60 18.22
CA GLN A 141 4.67 -7.26 19.27
C GLN A 141 6.14 -7.36 18.85
N ALA A 142 6.39 -7.93 17.67
CA ALA A 142 7.75 -8.04 17.14
C ALA A 142 8.42 -6.67 16.89
N TYR A 143 7.66 -5.67 16.43
CA TYR A 143 8.18 -4.33 16.19
C TYR A 143 8.59 -3.63 17.50
N LYS A 144 7.77 -3.72 18.55
CA LYS A 144 8.08 -3.17 19.88
C LYS A 144 9.30 -3.86 20.49
N GLU A 145 9.38 -5.19 20.42
CA GLU A 145 10.56 -5.95 20.88
C GLU A 145 11.87 -5.49 20.22
N LEU A 146 11.82 -5.19 18.91
CA LEU A 146 12.98 -4.73 18.15
C LEU A 146 13.35 -3.27 18.41
N THR A 147 12.42 -2.44 18.88
CA THR A 147 12.60 -0.97 18.95
C THR A 147 12.64 -0.40 20.36
N GLN A 148 12.00 -1.03 21.34
CA GLN A 148 11.80 -0.46 22.68
C GLN A 148 12.68 -1.07 23.79
N GLY A 149 13.46 -2.12 23.50
CA GLY A 149 14.59 -2.59 24.32
C GLY A 149 14.30 -3.10 25.75
N HIS A 150 13.10 -2.91 26.28
CA HIS A 150 12.73 -3.27 27.65
C HIS A 150 11.62 -4.34 27.66
N PRO A 151 11.86 -5.54 28.22
CA PRO A 151 10.92 -6.68 28.16
C PRO A 151 9.53 -6.42 28.75
N GLY A 152 9.35 -5.41 29.61
CA GLY A 152 8.08 -5.10 30.29
C GLY A 152 7.16 -4.12 29.54
N ASP A 153 7.66 -3.41 28.52
CA ASP A 153 6.92 -2.35 27.81
C ASP A 153 6.45 -2.77 26.40
N THR A 154 6.72 -4.02 26.02
CA THR A 154 6.48 -4.55 24.66
C THR A 154 5.06 -5.04 24.44
N ARG A 155 4.21 -5.06 25.46
CA ARG A 155 2.82 -5.53 25.32
C ARG A 155 2.06 -4.60 24.38
N VAL A 156 1.39 -5.18 23.39
CA VAL A 156 0.50 -4.45 22.49
C VAL A 156 -0.79 -4.12 23.21
N SER A 157 -1.14 -2.83 23.28
CA SER A 157 -2.44 -2.39 23.79
C SER A 157 -3.53 -2.57 22.73
N GLU A 158 -4.78 -2.67 23.17
CA GLU A 158 -5.94 -2.71 22.26
C GLU A 158 -6.02 -1.44 21.41
N GLU A 159 -5.73 -0.28 22.01
CA GLU A 159 -5.70 1.02 21.33
C GLU A 159 -4.63 1.07 20.22
N GLU A 160 -3.41 0.57 20.47
CA GLU A 160 -2.34 0.48 19.46
C GLU A 160 -2.77 -0.40 18.28
N LEU A 161 -3.39 -1.55 18.59
CA LEU A 161 -3.85 -2.51 17.60
C LEU A 161 -4.99 -1.95 16.74
N GLU A 162 -6.00 -1.34 17.37
CA GLU A 162 -7.12 -0.71 16.67
C GLU A 162 -6.67 0.49 15.82
N THR A 163 -5.78 1.32 16.36
CA THR A 163 -5.17 2.43 15.63
C THR A 163 -4.47 1.93 14.37
N LEU A 164 -3.61 0.91 14.49
CA LEU A 164 -2.91 0.36 13.33
C LEU A 164 -3.89 -0.28 12.34
N TYR A 165 -4.92 -0.98 12.80
CA TYR A 165 -5.96 -1.54 11.94
C TYR A 165 -6.65 -0.47 11.09
N VAL A 166 -7.04 0.66 11.71
CA VAL A 166 -7.67 1.79 11.02
C VAL A 166 -6.70 2.41 10.00
N GLN A 167 -5.45 2.66 10.41
CA GLN A 167 -4.41 3.21 9.55
C GLN A 167 -4.18 2.32 8.32
N VAL A 168 -3.93 1.03 8.53
CA VAL A 168 -3.64 0.05 7.48
C VAL A 168 -4.78 -0.04 6.47
N ASN A 169 -6.03 -0.14 6.94
CA ASN A 169 -7.17 -0.23 6.03
C ASN A 169 -7.38 1.05 5.23
N LYS A 170 -7.12 2.24 5.80
CA LYS A 170 -7.18 3.50 5.05
C LYS A 170 -6.02 3.62 4.04
N PHE A 171 -4.81 3.23 4.41
CA PHE A 171 -3.65 3.25 3.49
C PHE A 171 -3.70 2.16 2.41
N SER A 172 -4.49 1.10 2.58
CA SER A 172 -4.78 0.12 1.51
C SER A 172 -5.36 0.78 0.25
N LEU A 173 -6.11 1.88 0.41
CA LEU A 173 -6.60 2.70 -0.70
C LEU A 173 -5.46 3.32 -1.49
N ALA A 174 -4.48 3.92 -0.81
CA ALA A 174 -3.33 4.51 -1.47
C ALA A 174 -2.53 3.45 -2.25
N SER A 175 -2.46 2.21 -1.76
CA SER A 175 -1.87 1.09 -2.51
C SER A 175 -2.70 0.76 -3.76
N HIS A 176 -4.03 0.64 -3.68
CA HIS A 176 -4.84 0.42 -4.88
C HIS A 176 -4.63 1.53 -5.92
N PHE A 177 -4.66 2.78 -5.49
CA PHE A 177 -4.49 3.94 -6.37
C PHE A 177 -3.10 3.98 -7.02
N LEU A 178 -2.04 3.78 -6.23
CA LEU A 178 -0.65 3.78 -6.73
C LEU A 178 -0.45 2.74 -7.82
N TRP A 179 -0.87 1.50 -7.55
CA TRP A 179 -0.69 0.40 -8.48
C TRP A 179 -1.64 0.49 -9.69
N ALA A 180 -2.80 1.14 -9.54
CA ALA A 180 -3.66 1.45 -10.66
C ALA A 180 -3.00 2.44 -11.64
N CYS A 181 -2.44 3.54 -11.13
CA CYS A 181 -1.68 4.50 -11.93
C CYS A 181 -0.44 3.86 -12.57
N TRP A 182 0.30 3.04 -11.81
CA TRP A 182 1.41 2.26 -12.35
C TRP A 182 0.96 1.36 -13.51
N GLY A 183 -0.16 0.65 -13.36
CA GLY A 183 -0.73 -0.19 -14.41
C GLY A 183 -1.07 0.59 -15.68
N LEU A 184 -1.65 1.79 -15.55
CA LEU A 184 -1.93 2.64 -16.72
C LEU A 184 -0.65 3.07 -17.46
N ILE A 185 0.42 3.37 -16.73
CA ILE A 185 1.73 3.71 -17.33
C ILE A 185 2.30 2.48 -18.04
N GLN A 186 2.29 1.32 -17.38
CA GLN A 186 2.84 0.09 -17.94
C GLN A 186 2.08 -0.40 -19.18
N ASP A 187 0.78 -0.17 -19.27
CA ASP A 187 -0.03 -0.48 -20.46
C ASP A 187 0.50 0.19 -21.74
N LYS A 188 1.21 1.32 -21.60
CA LYS A 188 1.80 2.06 -22.72
C LYS A 188 3.22 1.62 -23.06
N TYR A 189 4.02 1.27 -22.06
CA TYR A 189 5.47 1.13 -22.23
C TYR A 189 6.01 -0.27 -21.99
N SER A 190 5.27 -1.13 -21.29
CA SER A 190 5.76 -2.45 -20.94
C SER A 190 5.71 -3.40 -22.14
N THR A 191 6.74 -4.23 -22.27
CA THR A 191 6.80 -5.33 -23.25
C THR A 191 6.36 -6.67 -22.65
N ILE A 192 6.00 -6.69 -21.36
CA ILE A 192 5.59 -7.90 -20.66
C ILE A 192 4.19 -8.32 -21.14
N ASP A 193 4.00 -9.62 -21.39
CA ASP A 193 2.70 -10.20 -21.70
C ASP A 193 1.80 -10.25 -20.43
N PHE A 194 1.21 -9.10 -20.12
CA PHE A 194 0.30 -8.89 -19.00
C PHE A 194 -0.74 -7.83 -19.37
N ASN A 195 -2.00 -8.03 -18.99
CA ASN A 195 -3.07 -7.09 -19.27
C ASN A 195 -3.09 -5.95 -18.23
N PHE A 196 -2.19 -4.97 -18.42
CA PHE A 196 -2.00 -3.84 -17.51
C PHE A 196 -3.24 -2.95 -17.39
N LEU A 197 -3.95 -2.66 -18.50
CA LEU A 197 -5.19 -1.90 -18.43
C LEU A 197 -6.27 -2.60 -17.58
N ARG A 198 -6.46 -3.93 -17.76
CA ARG A 198 -7.41 -4.69 -16.93
C ARG A 198 -7.02 -4.62 -15.46
N TYR A 199 -5.73 -4.79 -15.15
CA TYR A 199 -5.22 -4.68 -13.78
C TYR A 199 -5.51 -3.30 -13.18
N ALA A 200 -5.19 -2.22 -13.90
CA ALA A 200 -5.44 -0.85 -13.44
C ALA A 200 -6.93 -0.60 -13.15
N LYS A 201 -7.82 -1.03 -14.06
CA LYS A 201 -9.27 -0.93 -13.88
C LYS A 201 -9.75 -1.67 -12.63
N LEU A 202 -9.25 -2.88 -12.38
CA LEU A 202 -9.62 -3.67 -11.20
C LEU A 202 -9.16 -3.00 -9.90
N ARG A 203 -7.97 -2.39 -9.89
CA ARG A 203 -7.46 -1.67 -8.71
C ARG A 203 -8.25 -0.38 -8.46
N PHE A 204 -8.57 0.42 -9.47
CA PHE A 204 -9.46 1.58 -9.31
C PHE A 204 -10.86 1.18 -8.85
N LYS A 205 -11.45 0.16 -9.45
CA LYS A 205 -12.77 -0.33 -9.06
C LYS A 205 -12.80 -0.73 -7.58
N GLN A 206 -11.77 -1.43 -7.11
CA GLN A 206 -11.68 -1.83 -5.71
C GLN A 206 -11.43 -0.62 -4.79
N TYR A 207 -10.59 0.33 -5.19
CA TYR A 207 -10.41 1.60 -4.49
C TYR A 207 -11.75 2.29 -4.20
N PHE A 208 -12.56 2.56 -5.23
CA PHE A 208 -13.83 3.27 -5.05
C PHE A 208 -14.88 2.43 -4.31
N LYS A 209 -14.87 1.10 -4.49
CA LYS A 209 -15.74 0.19 -3.73
C LYS A 209 -15.43 0.25 -2.23
N MET A 210 -14.15 0.25 -1.86
CA MET A 210 -13.72 0.16 -0.47
C MET A 210 -13.64 1.51 0.23
N LYS A 211 -13.46 2.62 -0.52
CA LYS A 211 -13.37 3.98 0.03
C LYS A 211 -14.43 4.27 1.10
N PRO A 212 -15.75 4.14 0.85
CA PRO A 212 -16.76 4.44 1.88
C PRO A 212 -16.63 3.55 3.14
N VAL A 213 -16.28 2.27 2.97
CA VAL A 213 -16.13 1.30 4.05
C VAL A 213 -14.97 1.69 4.97
N VAL A 214 -13.80 1.96 4.40
CA VAL A 214 -12.60 2.27 5.21
C VAL A 214 -12.60 3.71 5.71
N THR A 215 -13.30 4.65 5.05
CA THR A 215 -13.49 6.00 5.58
C THR A 215 -14.39 6.03 6.80
N ALA A 216 -15.33 5.08 6.93
CA ALA A 216 -16.20 4.97 8.09
C ALA A 216 -15.44 4.55 9.37
N LEU A 217 -14.31 3.86 9.23
CA LEU A 217 -13.45 3.49 10.36
C LEU A 217 -12.94 4.75 11.08
N GLN A 218 -13.09 4.79 12.40
CA GLN A 218 -12.63 5.86 13.27
C GLN A 218 -11.44 5.38 14.09
N LEU A 219 -10.49 6.28 14.35
CA LEU A 219 -9.45 6.02 15.34
C LEU A 219 -10.08 5.84 16.73
N PRO A 220 -9.50 4.99 17.60
CA PRO A 220 -9.95 4.90 18.98
C PRO A 220 -9.80 6.26 19.68
N LYS A 221 -10.62 6.48 20.71
CA LYS A 221 -10.69 7.73 21.48
C LYS A 221 -9.72 7.75 22.64
#